data_AF-A0A925M0Y1-F1
#
_entry.id   AF-A0A925M0Y1-F1
#
_cell.length_a   1.000
_cell.length_b   1.000
_cell.length_c   1.000
_cell.angle_alpha   90.00
_cell.angle_beta   90.00
_cell.angle_gamma   90.00
#
_symmetry.space_group_name_H-M   'P 1'
#
loop_
_entity.id
_entity.type
_entity.pdbx_description
1 polymer ?
#
loop_
_entity_poly.entity_id
_entity_poly.type
_entity_poly.pdbx_seq_one_letter_code
_entity_poly.pdbx_strand_id
1 'polypeptide(L)' 'MLSKGFEVEIYTSTPDGEIVGLSDKIVAALEGFVREPDSRNVEYTTPPCYRYERLLCDLVL' A
#
# COMPACT_ATOMS: atom_id res chain seq x y z
N MET A 1 -15.39 -18.54 9.91
CA MET A 1 -14.67 -18.01 8.71
C MET A 1 -13.35 -17.43 9.17
N LEU A 2 -12.35 -17.33 8.28
CA LEU A 2 -11.07 -16.68 8.56
C LEU A 2 -11.07 -15.27 7.98
N SER A 3 -10.45 -14.32 8.68
CA SER A 3 -10.29 -12.95 8.18
C SER A 3 -9.28 -12.93 7.05
N LYS A 4 -9.41 -11.94 6.17
CA LYS A 4 -8.59 -11.72 4.99
C LYS A 4 -8.18 -10.26 4.95
N GLY A 5 -7.11 -9.97 4.22
CA GLY A 5 -6.65 -8.61 3.94
C GLY A 5 -5.98 -8.60 2.57
N PHE A 6 -5.83 -7.41 2.02
CA PHE A 6 -5.01 -7.14 0.86
C PHE A 6 -3.74 -6.42 1.29
N GLU A 7 -2.68 -6.75 0.58
CA GLU A 7 -1.39 -6.08 0.60
C GLU A 7 -1.16 -5.57 -0.83
N VAL A 8 -0.83 -4.29 -0.95
CA VAL A 8 -0.61 -3.63 -2.23
C VAL A 8 0.72 -2.92 -2.19
N GLU A 9 1.64 -3.36 -3.04
CA GLU A 9 2.96 -2.75 -3.20
C GLU A 9 3.01 -1.92 -4.49
N ILE A 10 3.47 -0.67 -4.37
CA ILE A 10 3.48 0.28 -5.48
C ILE A 10 4.84 0.95 -5.58
N TYR A 11 5.42 0.97 -6.78
CA TYR A 11 6.54 1.83 -7.11
C TYR A 11 6.05 3.22 -7.45
N THR A 12 6.67 4.23 -6.85
CA THR A 12 6.52 5.61 -7.32
C THR A 12 7.51 5.83 -8.45
N SER A 13 7.05 6.35 -9.58
CA SER A 13 7.88 6.57 -10.76
C SER A 13 7.48 7.86 -11.49
N THR A 14 8.37 8.31 -12.39
CA THR A 14 8.03 9.33 -13.39
C THR A 14 7.06 8.74 -14.43
N PRO A 15 6.38 9.57 -15.24
CA PRO A 15 5.53 9.09 -16.33
C PRO A 15 6.24 8.18 -17.34
N ASP A 16 7.58 8.32 -17.48
CA ASP A 16 8.40 7.49 -18.36
C ASP A 16 8.81 6.15 -17.73
N GLY A 17 8.41 5.89 -16.47
CA GLY A 17 8.67 4.64 -15.77
C GLY A 17 9.94 4.60 -14.92
N GLU A 18 10.69 5.69 -14.84
CA GLU A 18 11.86 5.81 -13.96
C GLU A 18 11.43 5.82 -12.48
N ILE A 19 11.93 4.88 -11.67
CA ILE A 19 11.58 4.77 -10.25
C ILE A 19 12.11 5.97 -9.47
N VAL A 20 11.24 6.57 -8.65
CA VAL A 20 11.55 7.66 -7.74
C VAL A 20 11.31 7.16 -6.31
N GLY A 21 12.31 7.15 -5.45
CA GLY A 21 12.17 6.68 -4.05
C GLY A 21 11.39 7.69 -3.19
N LEU A 22 10.06 7.61 -3.19
CA LEU A 22 9.19 8.46 -2.35
C LEU A 22 8.62 7.74 -1.12
N SER A 23 8.92 6.45 -0.96
CA SER A 23 8.44 5.59 0.14
C SER A 23 8.61 6.25 1.52
N ASP A 24 9.79 6.79 1.81
CA ASP A 24 10.09 7.50 3.07
C ASP A 24 9.13 8.67 3.35
N LYS A 25 8.85 9.46 2.30
CA LYS A 25 7.98 10.63 2.42
C LYS A 25 6.53 10.22 2.57
N ILE A 26 6.10 9.16 1.88
CA ILE A 26 4.74 8.64 1.94
C ILE A 26 4.45 8.10 3.34
N VAL A 27 5.33 7.24 3.87
CA VAL A 27 5.17 6.66 5.23
C VAL A 27 5.16 7.74 6.31
N ALA A 28 5.95 8.81 6.13
CA ALA A 28 5.96 9.93 7.07
C ALA A 28 4.69 10.80 7.00
N ALA A 29 3.97 10.80 5.87
CA ALA A 29 2.85 11.69 5.62
C ALA A 29 1.47 11.01 5.68
N LEU A 30 1.40 9.70 5.41
CA LEU A 30 0.15 8.95 5.28
C LEU A 30 0.14 7.76 6.24
N GLU A 31 -0.95 7.60 6.98
CA GLU A 31 -1.18 6.45 7.85
C GLU A 31 -1.50 5.18 7.03
N GLY A 32 -1.13 4.02 7.58
CA GLY A 32 -1.39 2.72 6.95
C GLY A 32 -0.41 2.32 5.85
N PHE A 33 0.54 3.20 5.49
CA PHE A 33 1.61 2.89 4.56
C PHE A 33 2.88 2.46 5.29
N VAL A 34 3.58 1.47 4.74
CA VAL A 34 4.84 0.94 5.26
C VAL A 34 5.89 0.97 4.17
N ARG A 35 7.15 1.14 4.57
CA ARG A 35 8.30 1.06 3.66
C ARG A 35 8.82 -0.37 3.65
N GLU A 36 8.99 -0.92 2.45
CA GLU A 36 9.67 -2.19 2.26
C GLU A 36 11.19 -2.07 2.46
N PRO A 37 11.89 -3.16 2.82
CA PRO A 37 13.32 -3.13 3.15
C PRO A 37 14.21 -2.53 2.05
N ASP A 38 13.83 -2.73 0.78
CA ASP A 38 14.59 -2.22 -0.36
C ASP A 38 14.34 -0.73 -0.66
N SER A 39 13.35 -0.13 0.01
CA SER A 39 13.00 1.30 -0.02
C SER A 39 12.48 1.82 -1.37
N ARG A 40 12.27 0.96 -2.36
CA ARG A 40 11.89 1.37 -3.72
C ARG A 40 10.39 1.47 -3.92
N ASN A 41 9.64 0.62 -3.24
CA ASN A 41 8.19 0.59 -3.21
C ASN A 41 7.66 1.03 -1.84
N VAL A 42 6.39 1.38 -1.82
CA VAL A 42 5.60 1.57 -0.61
C VAL A 42 4.51 0.49 -0.58
N GLU A 43 4.22 -0.01 0.61
CA GLU A 43 3.17 -1.00 0.86
C GLU A 43 1.98 -0.33 1.55
N TYR A 44 0.77 -0.73 1.16
CA TYR A 44 -0.46 -0.51 1.91
C TYR A 44 -1.14 -1.83 2.24
N THR A 45 -1.53 -2.00 3.50
CA THR A 45 -2.21 -3.21 3.97
C THR A 45 -3.56 -2.88 4.60
N THR A 46 -4.63 -3.50 4.08
CA THR A 46 -5.97 -3.31 4.65
C THR A 46 -6.09 -4.01 6.02
N PRO A 47 -6.88 -3.47 6.96
CA PRO A 47 -7.21 -4.20 8.18
C PRO A 47 -7.89 -5.55 7.89
N PRO A 48 -7.64 -6.60 8.69
CA PRO A 48 -8.24 -7.90 8.46
C PRO A 48 -9.77 -7.85 8.60
N CYS A 49 -10.49 -8.38 7.60
CA CYS A 49 -11.95 -8.43 7.59
C CYS A 49 -12.46 -9.80 7.12
N TYR A 50 -13.63 -10.22 7.62
CA TYR A 50 -14.31 -11.43 7.14
C TYR A 50 -15.12 -11.21 5.87
N ARG A 51 -15.34 -9.94 5.48
CA ARG A 51 -16.19 -9.53 4.36
C ARG A 51 -15.33 -8.96 3.24
N TYR A 52 -15.22 -9.69 2.15
CA TYR A 52 -14.43 -9.27 0.99
C TYR A 52 -14.91 -7.94 0.41
N GLU A 53 -16.21 -7.65 0.44
CA GLU A 53 -16.74 -6.40 -0.11
C GLU A 53 -16.23 -5.17 0.66
N ARG A 54 -16.01 -5.30 1.97
CA ARG A 54 -15.42 -4.21 2.76
C ARG A 54 -13.94 -4.01 2.43
N LEU A 55 -13.19 -5.11 2.30
CA LEU A 55 -11.79 -5.05 1.88
C LEU A 55 -11.64 -4.37 0.51
N LEU A 56 -12.60 -4.56 -0.40
CA LEU A 56 -12.60 -3.88 -1.70
C LEU A 56 -12.92 -2.39 -1.57
N CYS A 57 -13.79 -1.97 -0.64
CA CYS A 57 -14.01 -0.56 -0.37
C CYS A 57 -12.74 0.12 0.18
N ASP A 58 -12.01 -0.56 1.06
CA ASP A 58 -10.77 -0.05 1.66
C ASP A 58 -9.63 0.12 0.62
N LEU A 59 -9.76 -0.43 -0.60
CA LEU A 59 -8.79 -0.26 -1.69
C LEU A 59 -9.10 0.91 -2.65
N VAL A 60 -10.31 1.45 -2.63
CA VAL A 60 -10.80 2.43 -3.63
C VAL A 60 -11.01 3.83 -3.04
N LEU A 61 -10.99 3.95 -1.71
CA LEU A 61 -11.18 5.19 -0.95
C LEU A 61 -9.84 5.83 -0.57
#